data_AF-A0A0N1AX33-F1
#
_entry.id   AF-A0A0N1AX33-F1
#
_cell.length_a   1.000
_cell.length_b   1.000
_cell.length_c   1.000
_cell.angle_alpha   90.00
_cell.angle_beta   90.00
_cell.angle_gamma   90.00
#
_symmetry.space_group_name_H-M   'P 1'
#
loop_
_entity.id
_entity.type
_entity.pdbx_description
1 polymer ?
#
loop_
_entity_poly.entity_id
_entity_poly.type
_entity_poly.pdbx_seq_one_letter_code
_entity_poly.pdbx_strand_id
1 'polypeptide(L)'
;MTTKKGKAFAAGDEALPGPDDLSRYARTYAQLGDHAERHFLLWQLSSAHAMLLEQDGDRIHAEFGGLNGRQLAEGARAQARFFAFMLAEAPAQRDEHLERKITVYEAMIFQDDEMVRSHTAVMVEAAMQVDARKLGINLTKVAIEPGSTSRH
;
A
#
# COMPACT_ATOMS: atom_id res chain seq x y z
N MET A 1 28.45 1.16 36.72
CA MET A 1 27.31 0.78 35.85
C MET A 1 27.41 1.65 34.61
N THR A 2 28.02 1.11 33.55
CA THR A 2 28.52 1.87 32.41
C THR A 2 27.45 1.90 31.32
N THR A 3 26.88 3.07 31.03
CA THR A 3 25.96 3.30 29.92
C THR A 3 26.70 3.08 28.61
N LYS A 4 26.37 1.99 27.90
CA LYS A 4 26.73 1.82 26.48
C LYS A 4 26.07 2.97 25.70
N LYS A 5 26.85 3.99 25.35
CA LYS A 5 26.49 4.96 24.33
C LYS A 5 26.16 4.15 23.07
N GLY A 6 24.91 4.18 22.63
CA GLY A 6 24.52 3.68 21.32
C GLY A 6 25.45 4.31 20.29
N LYS A 7 26.04 3.51 19.41
CA LYS A 7 26.82 4.02 18.30
C LYS A 7 25.94 5.03 17.57
N ALA A 8 26.30 6.31 17.68
CA ALA A 8 25.79 7.31 16.77
C ALA A 8 26.12 6.80 15.38
N PHE A 9 25.13 6.69 14.49
CA PHE A 9 25.32 6.49 13.05
C PHE A 9 25.93 7.77 12.44
N ALA A 10 26.95 8.32 13.09
CA ALA A 10 27.58 9.57 12.75
C ALA A 10 28.51 9.31 11.57
N ALA A 11 28.02 9.64 10.37
CA ALA A 11 28.57 10.68 9.50
C ALA A 11 30.07 11.03 9.71
N GLY A 12 30.94 10.02 9.65
CA GLY A 12 32.39 10.17 9.63
C GLY A 12 32.93 9.59 8.33
N ASP A 13 32.92 10.43 7.29
CA ASP A 13 33.58 10.43 5.96
C ASP A 13 33.91 9.14 5.16
N GLU A 14 33.95 7.94 5.74
CA GLU A 14 34.23 6.68 5.00
C GLU A 14 32.96 5.91 4.60
N ALA A 15 31.79 6.37 5.03
CA ALA A 15 30.48 5.78 4.69
C ALA A 15 29.68 6.62 3.68
N LEU A 16 30.35 7.45 2.89
CA LEU A 16 29.68 8.21 1.83
C LEU A 16 29.17 7.26 0.74
N PRO A 17 27.97 7.50 0.18
CA PRO A 17 27.44 6.68 -0.91
C PRO A 17 28.41 6.63 -2.09
N GLY A 18 28.66 5.42 -2.60
CA GLY A 18 29.46 5.25 -3.81
C GLY A 18 28.72 5.71 -5.07
N PRO A 19 29.40 5.80 -6.23
CA PRO A 19 28.77 6.14 -7.50
C PRO A 19 27.56 5.26 -7.86
N ASP A 20 27.59 3.97 -7.51
CA ASP A 20 26.49 3.04 -7.75
C ASP A 20 25.26 3.36 -6.89
N ASP A 21 25.47 3.77 -5.64
CA ASP A 21 24.38 4.18 -4.74
C ASP A 21 23.77 5.48 -5.20
N LEU A 22 24.60 6.47 -5.57
CA LEU A 22 24.13 7.73 -6.14
C LEU A 22 23.35 7.51 -7.44
N SER A 23 23.81 6.60 -8.30
CA SER A 23 23.12 6.19 -9.52
C SER A 23 21.77 5.52 -9.22
N ARG A 24 21.71 4.67 -8.20
CA ARG A 24 20.45 4.07 -7.71
C ARG A 24 19.49 5.14 -7.21
N TYR A 25 19.95 6.06 -6.37
CA TYR A 25 19.13 7.14 -5.82
C TYR A 25 18.63 8.09 -6.90
N ALA A 26 19.45 8.41 -7.90
CA ALA A 26 19.03 9.22 -9.04
C ALA A 26 17.89 8.55 -9.83
N ARG A 27 17.99 7.24 -10.08
CA ARG A 27 16.90 6.46 -10.71
C ARG A 27 15.64 6.46 -9.84
N THR A 28 15.77 6.21 -8.54
CA THR A 28 14.63 6.24 -7.62
C THR A 28 13.98 7.62 -7.59
N TYR A 29 14.77 8.69 -7.48
CA TYR A 29 14.28 10.07 -7.42
C TYR A 29 13.50 10.45 -8.70
N ALA A 30 14.04 10.10 -9.87
CA ALA A 30 13.38 10.36 -11.15
C ALA A 30 12.00 9.69 -11.27
N GLN A 31 11.75 8.62 -10.50
CA GLN A 31 10.51 7.88 -10.54
C GLN A 31 9.46 8.40 -9.54
N LEU A 32 9.85 9.20 -8.53
CA LEU A 32 8.97 9.64 -7.43
C LEU A 32 7.67 10.35 -7.86
N GLY A 33 7.69 11.08 -8.99
CA GLY A 33 6.52 11.86 -9.44
C GLY A 33 5.41 11.07 -10.15
N ASP A 34 5.72 9.90 -10.72
CA ASP A 34 4.81 9.12 -11.59
C ASP A 34 4.16 7.93 -10.85
N HIS A 35 4.33 7.87 -9.54
CA HIS A 35 4.08 6.65 -8.77
C HIS A 35 2.65 6.50 -8.27
N ALA A 36 1.96 7.58 -7.90
CA ALA A 36 0.62 7.47 -7.30
C ALA A 36 -0.38 6.81 -8.26
N GLU A 37 -0.37 7.22 -9.54
CA GLU A 37 -1.24 6.63 -10.55
C GLU A 37 -0.89 5.17 -10.83
N ARG A 38 0.41 4.91 -11.04
CA ARG A 38 0.90 3.55 -11.27
C ARG A 38 0.57 2.61 -10.12
N HIS A 39 0.78 3.02 -8.88
CA HIS A 39 0.47 2.20 -7.70
C HIS A 39 -1.04 1.99 -7.56
N PHE A 40 -1.87 2.99 -7.85
CA PHE A 40 -3.31 2.82 -7.87
C PHE A 40 -3.75 1.79 -8.94
N LEU A 41 -3.22 1.87 -10.16
CA LEU A 41 -3.51 0.89 -11.22
C LEU A 41 -3.04 -0.52 -10.86
N LEU A 42 -1.85 -0.65 -10.28
CA LEU A 42 -1.33 -1.95 -9.84
C LEU A 42 -2.12 -2.53 -8.66
N TRP A 43 -2.61 -1.67 -7.76
CA TRP A 43 -3.55 -2.07 -6.72
C TRP A 43 -4.86 -2.58 -7.33
N GLN A 44 -5.49 -1.83 -8.24
CA GLN A 44 -6.73 -2.25 -8.91
C GLN A 44 -6.57 -3.60 -9.61
N LEU A 45 -5.48 -3.77 -10.37
CA LEU A 45 -5.17 -5.00 -11.08
C LEU A 45 -5.01 -6.19 -10.12
N SER A 46 -4.24 -6.01 -9.05
CA SER A 46 -3.98 -7.06 -8.07
C SER A 46 -5.25 -7.45 -7.31
N SER A 47 -6.08 -6.48 -6.94
CA SER A 47 -7.39 -6.71 -6.31
C SER A 47 -8.33 -7.49 -7.24
N ALA A 48 -8.41 -7.10 -8.52
CA ALA A 48 -9.21 -7.83 -9.50
C ALA A 48 -8.71 -9.27 -9.71
N HIS A 49 -7.39 -9.47 -9.79
CA HIS A 49 -6.81 -10.81 -9.89
C HIS A 49 -7.11 -11.66 -8.65
N ALA A 50 -7.05 -11.09 -7.45
CA ALA A 50 -7.42 -11.82 -6.23
C ALA A 50 -8.86 -12.34 -6.30
N MET A 51 -9.80 -11.51 -6.77
CA MET A 51 -11.21 -11.93 -6.92
C MET A 51 -11.37 -13.06 -7.95
N LEU A 52 -10.66 -13.00 -9.07
CA LEU A 52 -10.72 -14.04 -10.10
C LEU A 52 -10.08 -15.36 -9.64
N LEU A 53 -8.94 -15.29 -8.94
CA LEU A 53 -8.24 -16.46 -8.42
C LEU A 53 -9.01 -17.12 -7.27
N GLU A 54 -9.73 -16.36 -6.46
CA GLU A 54 -10.61 -16.90 -5.42
C GLU A 54 -11.69 -17.81 -6.02
N GLN A 55 -12.25 -17.44 -7.18
CA GLN A 55 -13.26 -18.23 -7.90
C GLN A 55 -12.70 -19.55 -8.44
N ASP A 56 -11.40 -19.63 -8.72
CA ASP A 56 -10.72 -20.84 -9.16
C ASP A 56 -10.54 -21.86 -8.01
N GLY A 57 -10.69 -21.41 -6.76
CA GLY A 57 -10.86 -22.25 -5.59
C GLY A 57 -9.69 -23.19 -5.32
N ASP A 58 -9.98 -24.50 -5.29
CA ASP A 58 -8.99 -25.55 -4.99
C ASP A 58 -8.29 -26.10 -6.24
N ARG A 59 -8.48 -25.49 -7.42
CA ARG A 59 -7.72 -25.86 -8.61
C ARG A 59 -6.24 -25.65 -8.38
N ILE A 60 -5.45 -26.70 -8.55
CA ILE A 60 -3.99 -26.69 -8.39
C ILE A 60 -3.32 -26.26 -9.70
N HIS A 61 -2.37 -25.35 -9.60
CA HIS A 61 -1.52 -24.90 -10.70
C HIS A 61 -0.09 -25.41 -10.51
N ALA A 62 0.27 -26.48 -11.24
CA ALA A 62 1.55 -27.17 -11.07
C ALA A 62 2.75 -26.29 -11.47
N GLU A 63 2.58 -25.45 -12.48
CA GLU A 63 3.55 -24.48 -12.97
C GLU A 63 3.88 -23.38 -11.94
N PHE A 64 3.00 -23.15 -10.97
CA PHE A 64 3.16 -22.13 -9.93
C PHE A 64 3.45 -22.77 -8.56
N GLY A 65 4.32 -23.78 -8.56
CA GLY A 65 4.75 -24.45 -7.32
C GLY A 65 3.68 -25.32 -6.66
N GLY A 66 2.64 -25.71 -7.41
CA GLY A 66 1.54 -26.52 -6.90
C GLY A 66 0.57 -25.77 -5.99
N LEU A 67 0.56 -24.43 -6.06
CA LEU A 67 -0.39 -23.62 -5.32
C LEU A 67 -1.80 -23.74 -5.92
N ASN A 68 -2.81 -23.65 -5.06
CA ASN A 68 -4.20 -23.57 -5.51
C ASN A 68 -4.68 -22.12 -5.73
N GLY A 69 -5.84 -21.95 -6.36
CA GLY A 69 -6.46 -20.65 -6.62
C GLY A 69 -6.55 -19.75 -5.39
N ARG A 70 -7.00 -20.28 -4.24
CA ARG A 70 -7.07 -19.53 -2.97
C ARG A 70 -5.71 -19.03 -2.48
N GLN A 71 -4.66 -19.85 -2.59
CA GLN A 71 -3.31 -19.46 -2.19
C GLN A 71 -2.74 -18.37 -3.12
N LEU A 72 -2.97 -18.49 -4.42
CA LEU A 72 -2.59 -17.46 -5.39
C LEU A 72 -3.39 -16.16 -5.17
N ALA A 73 -4.68 -16.26 -4.82
CA ALA A 73 -5.52 -15.12 -4.47
C ALA A 73 -4.97 -14.37 -3.25
N GLU A 74 -4.52 -15.07 -2.21
CA GLU A 74 -3.86 -14.42 -1.06
C GLU A 74 -2.54 -13.72 -1.46
N GLY A 75 -1.77 -14.30 -2.37
CA GLY A 75 -0.61 -13.65 -2.97
C GLY A 75 -0.99 -12.33 -3.68
N ALA A 76 -2.05 -12.35 -4.48
CA ALA A 76 -2.57 -11.15 -5.15
C ALA A 76 -3.09 -10.10 -4.15
N ARG A 77 -3.75 -10.51 -3.05
CA ARG A 77 -4.13 -9.61 -1.94
C ARG A 77 -2.93 -8.99 -1.26
N ALA A 78 -1.89 -9.78 -0.96
CA ALA A 78 -0.66 -9.26 -0.37
C ALA A 78 0.00 -8.21 -1.28
N GLN A 79 -0.01 -8.45 -2.59
CA GLN A 79 0.48 -7.49 -3.58
C GLN A 79 -0.39 -6.23 -3.67
N ALA A 80 -1.72 -6.37 -3.61
CA ALA A 80 -2.62 -5.23 -3.54
C ALA A 80 -2.33 -4.37 -2.30
N ARG A 81 -2.20 -4.98 -1.11
CA ARG A 81 -1.84 -4.28 0.13
C ARG A 81 -0.51 -3.53 0.01
N PHE A 82 0.49 -4.14 -0.63
CA PHE A 82 1.76 -3.47 -0.88
C PHE A 82 1.58 -2.19 -1.71
N PHE A 83 0.81 -2.25 -2.81
CA PHE A 83 0.56 -1.07 -3.64
C PHE A 83 -0.34 -0.02 -2.97
N ALA A 84 -1.30 -0.45 -2.15
CA ALA A 84 -2.08 0.44 -1.29
C ALA A 84 -1.18 1.21 -0.31
N PHE A 85 -0.21 0.52 0.30
CA PHE A 85 0.78 1.15 1.18
C PHE A 85 1.67 2.14 0.41
N MET A 86 2.18 1.77 -0.77
CA MET A 86 2.99 2.67 -1.60
C MET A 86 2.20 3.90 -2.08
N LEU A 87 0.91 3.75 -2.37
CA LEU A 87 0.03 4.87 -2.66
C LEU A 87 -0.13 5.78 -1.43
N ALA A 88 -0.30 5.20 -0.24
CA ALA A 88 -0.46 5.95 1.01
C ALA A 88 0.81 6.73 1.41
N GLU A 89 1.99 6.19 1.13
CA GLU A 89 3.29 6.81 1.45
C GLU A 89 3.48 8.17 0.77
N ALA A 90 3.16 8.28 -0.52
CA ALA A 90 3.33 9.52 -1.27
C ALA A 90 2.30 10.59 -0.85
N PRO A 91 2.69 11.79 -0.39
CA PRO A 91 1.74 12.83 0.01
C PRO A 91 0.81 13.25 -1.14
N ALA A 92 -0.47 13.41 -0.87
CA ALA A 92 -1.40 13.99 -1.84
C ALA A 92 -1.06 15.48 -2.07
N GLN A 93 -0.98 15.87 -3.35
CA GLN A 93 -0.69 17.25 -3.76
C GLN A 93 -1.92 17.94 -4.37
N ARG A 94 -2.95 17.16 -4.69
CA ARG A 94 -4.20 17.55 -5.34
C ARG A 94 -5.29 16.57 -4.97
N ASP A 95 -6.53 16.96 -5.20
CA ASP A 95 -7.73 16.22 -4.78
C ASP A 95 -7.75 14.81 -5.38
N GLU A 96 -7.35 14.63 -6.64
CA GLU A 96 -7.36 13.31 -7.29
C GLU A 96 -6.41 12.31 -6.63
N HIS A 97 -5.33 12.77 -5.98
CA HIS A 97 -4.44 11.89 -5.22
C HIS A 97 -5.11 11.43 -3.92
N LEU A 98 -5.85 12.32 -3.26
CA LEU A 98 -6.60 12.00 -2.05
C LEU A 98 -7.76 11.05 -2.36
N GLU A 99 -8.50 11.30 -3.45
CA GLU A 99 -9.60 10.45 -3.91
C GLU A 99 -9.13 9.00 -4.11
N ARG A 100 -7.99 8.78 -4.76
CA ARG A 100 -7.41 7.44 -4.94
C ARG A 100 -7.15 6.75 -3.60
N LYS A 101 -6.63 7.47 -2.58
CA LYS A 101 -6.43 6.92 -1.23
C LYS A 101 -7.75 6.57 -0.55
N ILE A 102 -8.77 7.42 -0.72
CA ILE A 102 -10.14 7.17 -0.22
C ILE A 102 -10.69 5.89 -0.86
N THR A 103 -10.65 5.77 -2.18
CA THR A 103 -11.13 4.57 -2.90
C THR A 103 -10.45 3.30 -2.42
N VAL A 104 -9.12 3.33 -2.23
CA VAL A 104 -8.38 2.18 -1.71
C VAL A 104 -8.81 1.84 -0.28
N TYR A 105 -8.89 2.83 0.61
CA TYR A 105 -9.30 2.62 1.99
C TYR A 105 -10.72 2.03 2.08
N GLU A 106 -11.67 2.62 1.34
CA GLU A 106 -13.05 2.13 1.29
C GLU A 106 -13.11 0.69 0.80
N ALA A 107 -12.44 0.35 -0.29
CA ALA A 107 -12.40 -1.03 -0.78
C ALA A 107 -11.82 -2.01 0.26
N MET A 108 -10.77 -1.61 0.99
CA MET A 108 -10.13 -2.47 2.00
C MET A 108 -11.02 -2.72 3.22
N ILE A 109 -11.73 -1.71 3.72
CA ILE A 109 -12.58 -1.88 4.91
C ILE A 109 -13.85 -2.69 4.65
N PHE A 110 -14.27 -2.83 3.39
CA PHE A 110 -15.37 -3.71 2.99
C PHE A 110 -14.93 -5.15 2.72
N GLN A 111 -13.64 -5.44 2.72
CA GLN A 111 -13.15 -6.81 2.54
C GLN A 111 -13.13 -7.55 3.89
N ASP A 112 -13.82 -8.68 3.94
CA ASP A 112 -13.88 -9.53 5.14
C ASP A 112 -12.49 -9.86 5.68
N ASP A 113 -12.35 -9.80 6.99
CA ASP A 113 -11.12 -10.02 7.76
C ASP A 113 -9.92 -9.14 7.39
N GLU A 114 -10.03 -8.18 6.46
CA GLU A 114 -8.86 -7.40 5.99
C GLU A 114 -8.21 -6.64 7.14
N MET A 115 -9.04 -6.09 8.04
CA MET A 115 -8.60 -5.41 9.27
C MET A 115 -7.92 -6.34 10.28
N VAL A 116 -8.14 -7.65 10.20
CA VAL A 116 -7.47 -8.66 11.04
C VAL A 116 -6.18 -9.14 10.37
N ARG A 117 -6.18 -9.24 9.03
CA ARG A 117 -5.06 -9.79 8.23
C ARG A 117 -3.95 -8.77 7.99
N SER A 118 -4.25 -7.48 7.97
CA SER A 118 -3.27 -6.43 7.67
C SER A 118 -3.54 -5.10 8.36
N HIS A 119 -2.47 -4.40 8.71
CA HIS A 119 -2.54 -3.01 9.18
C HIS A 119 -2.58 -1.99 8.03
N THR A 120 -2.45 -2.42 6.77
CA THR A 120 -2.38 -1.51 5.62
C THR A 120 -3.56 -0.55 5.57
N ALA A 121 -4.80 -1.02 5.80
CA ALA A 121 -5.98 -0.16 5.79
C ALA A 121 -5.87 0.99 6.82
N VAL A 122 -5.36 0.70 8.02
CA VAL A 122 -5.13 1.71 9.08
C VAL A 122 -4.05 2.71 8.65
N MET A 123 -2.98 2.24 7.99
CA MET A 123 -1.93 3.12 7.48
C MET A 123 -2.43 4.03 6.36
N VAL A 124 -3.26 3.50 5.45
CA VAL A 124 -3.92 4.27 4.39
C VAL A 124 -4.86 5.31 5.00
N GLU A 125 -5.68 4.93 5.99
CA GLU A 125 -6.56 5.86 6.72
C GLU A 125 -5.77 7.01 7.33
N ALA A 126 -4.68 6.70 8.04
CA ALA A 126 -3.85 7.72 8.68
C ALA A 126 -3.24 8.70 7.68
N ALA A 127 -2.70 8.18 6.57
CA ALA A 127 -2.13 9.02 5.50
C ALA A 127 -3.21 9.91 4.85
N MET A 128 -4.37 9.32 4.53
CA MET A 128 -5.53 10.02 3.96
C MET A 128 -5.99 11.17 4.86
N GLN A 129 -6.10 10.96 6.17
CA GLN A 129 -6.48 12.00 7.13
C GLN A 129 -5.45 13.14 7.21
N VAL A 130 -4.16 12.83 7.15
CA VAL A 130 -3.10 13.84 7.12
C VAL A 130 -3.18 14.67 5.83
N ASP A 131 -3.36 14.00 4.70
CA ASP A 131 -3.40 14.65 3.39
C ASP A 131 -4.64 15.52 3.21
N ALA A 132 -5.81 15.04 3.65
CA ALA A 132 -7.04 15.84 3.63
C ALA A 132 -6.88 17.15 4.41
N ARG A 133 -6.32 17.09 5.62
CA ARG A 133 -6.03 18.30 6.41
C ARG A 133 -5.10 19.28 5.69
N LYS A 134 -4.09 18.79 4.98
CA LYS A 134 -3.18 19.64 4.20
C LYS A 134 -3.87 20.31 3.01
N LEU A 135 -4.82 19.61 2.39
CA LEU A 135 -5.63 20.13 1.29
C LEU A 135 -6.82 20.98 1.76
N GLY A 136 -7.01 21.16 3.07
CA GLY A 136 -8.15 21.91 3.62
C GLY A 136 -9.48 21.15 3.53
N ILE A 137 -9.44 19.83 3.33
CA ILE A 137 -10.59 18.94 3.24
C ILE A 137 -10.85 18.31 4.61
N ASN A 138 -12.09 18.41 5.09
CA ASN A 138 -12.51 17.76 6.33
C ASN A 138 -13.15 16.40 6.02
N LEU A 139 -12.41 15.32 6.28
CA LEU A 139 -12.96 13.97 6.19
C LEU A 139 -13.70 13.61 7.47
N THR A 140 -14.93 13.11 7.32
CA THR A 140 -15.75 12.62 8.43
C THR A 140 -15.98 11.13 8.26
N LYS A 141 -15.71 10.35 9.31
CA LYS A 141 -16.00 8.92 9.30
C LYS A 141 -17.50 8.72 9.49
N VAL A 142 -18.14 8.07 8.53
CA VAL A 142 -19.54 7.64 8.66
C VAL A 142 -19.54 6.21 9.18
N ALA A 143 -20.44 5.90 10.11
CA ALA A 143 -20.60 4.54 10.60
C ALA A 143 -21.03 3.63 9.43
N ILE A 144 -20.34 2.51 9.25
CA ILE A 144 -20.71 1.50 8.26
C ILE A 144 -21.82 0.65 8.88
N GLU A 145 -23.02 0.73 8.32
CA GLU A 145 -24.11 -0.14 8.75
C GLU A 145 -23.81 -1.61 8.38
N PRO A 146 -24.19 -2.58 9.24
CA PRO A 146 -24.05 -3.99 8.91
C PRO A 146 -24.78 -4.31 7.59
N GLY A 147 -24.05 -4.80 6.59
CA GLY A 147 -24.60 -5.12 5.27
C GLY A 147 -24.49 -4.01 4.21
N SER A 148 -23.87 -2.87 4.53
CA SER A 148 -23.50 -1.89 3.50
C SER A 148 -22.42 -2.49 2.58
N THR A 149 -22.64 -2.42 1.27
CA THR A 149 -21.60 -2.69 0.28
C THR A 149 -20.80 -1.43 0.00
N SER A 150 -19.58 -1.60 -0.52
CA SER A 150 -18.80 -0.49 -1.08
C SER A 150 -19.62 0.25 -2.14
N ARG A 151 -19.56 1.59 -2.17
CA ARG A 151 -20.21 2.42 -3.18
C ARG A 151 -19.30 2.60 -4.41
N HIS A 152 -18.71 1.52 -4.93
CA HIS A 152 -17.90 1.57 -6.15
C HIS A 152 -18.04 0.29 -6.95
#